data_AF-A0A6S6SHL2-F1
#
_entry.id   AF-A0A6S6SHL2-F1
#
_cell.length_a   1.000
_cell.length_b   1.000
_cell.length_c   1.000
_cell.angle_alpha   90.00
_cell.angle_beta   90.00
_cell.angle_gamma   90.00
#
_symmetry.space_group_name_H-M   'P 1'
#
loop_
_entity.id
_entity.type
_entity.pdbx_description
1 polymer ?
#
loop_
_entity_poly.entity_id
_entity_poly.type
_entity_poly.pdbx_seq_one_letter_code
_entity_poly.pdbx_strand_id
1 'polypeptide(L)'
;MPDITPDTVTGFHRLSPDQILSSVESQDRITDGCFLALNSYENRVYQVGIEDNEPVIAKFYRPDRWSDEAIQEEHTFTLELAADEIPVVAPLVDDYGDSLHQHDVFRFALYPRRGGRTPELEDPQQLEVIGRFLARIHALGEQTDFLHRPSVDIDSYGVETSQWLLGSGHLPL
;
A
#
# COMPACT_ATOMS: atom_id res chain seq x y z
N MET A 1 21.04 -4.98 6.58
CA MET A 1 19.69 -5.49 6.82
C MET A 1 19.53 -5.68 8.32
N PRO A 2 18.54 -5.07 8.98
CA PRO A 2 18.28 -5.39 10.37
C PRO A 2 17.83 -6.86 10.45
N ASP A 3 18.30 -7.54 11.49
CA ASP A 3 18.04 -8.96 11.74
C ASP A 3 16.57 -9.13 12.15
N ILE A 4 15.77 -9.76 11.29
CA ILE A 4 14.31 -9.89 11.48
C ILE A 4 14.04 -11.18 12.25
N THR A 5 13.59 -11.03 13.48
CA THR A 5 13.21 -12.17 14.33
C THR A 5 11.79 -12.66 14.00
N PRO A 6 11.46 -13.94 14.22
CA PRO A 6 10.09 -14.50 14.09
C PRO A 6 8.99 -13.70 14.81
N ASP A 7 9.38 -12.90 15.82
CA ASP A 7 8.51 -12.00 16.56
C ASP A 7 7.97 -10.85 15.72
N THR A 8 8.67 -10.39 14.67
CA THR A 8 8.23 -9.28 13.81
C THR A 8 7.04 -9.66 12.93
N VAL A 9 7.09 -10.84 12.30
CA VAL A 9 5.99 -11.38 11.48
C VAL A 9 4.78 -11.70 12.37
N THR A 10 5.02 -12.32 13.53
CA THR A 10 3.97 -12.63 14.50
C THR A 10 3.33 -11.36 15.08
N GLY A 11 4.14 -10.31 15.32
CA GLY A 11 3.71 -8.99 15.79
C GLY A 11 2.85 -8.24 14.78
N PHE A 12 3.13 -8.36 13.47
CA PHE A 12 2.29 -7.77 12.42
C PHE A 12 0.87 -8.38 12.36
N HIS A 13 0.77 -9.69 12.62
CA HIS A 13 -0.54 -10.34 12.78
C HIS A 13 -1.28 -9.89 14.05
N ARG A 14 -0.58 -9.22 14.98
CA ARG A 14 -1.09 -8.78 16.29
C ARG A 14 -0.78 -7.31 16.57
N LEU A 15 -0.91 -6.44 15.55
CA LEU A 15 -0.88 -4.98 15.75
C LEU A 15 -1.89 -4.59 16.84
N SER A 16 -1.38 -4.16 17.99
CA SER A 16 -2.20 -3.77 19.12
C SER A 16 -2.81 -2.38 18.91
N PRO A 17 -3.92 -2.05 19.58
CA PRO A 17 -4.51 -0.70 19.56
C PRO A 17 -3.48 0.40 19.85
N ASP A 18 -2.67 0.22 20.91
CA ASP A 18 -1.65 1.19 21.31
C ASP A 18 -0.60 1.39 20.21
N GLN A 19 -0.14 0.31 19.58
CA GLN A 19 0.81 0.41 18.47
C GLN A 19 0.22 1.13 17.26
N ILE A 20 -1.07 0.92 16.95
CA ILE A 20 -1.74 1.61 15.83
C ILE A 20 -1.80 3.11 16.11
N LEU A 21 -2.30 3.50 17.29
CA LEU A 21 -2.47 4.91 17.66
C LEU A 21 -1.11 5.61 17.78
N SER A 22 -0.16 5.05 18.53
CA SER A 22 1.16 5.65 18.70
C SER A 22 1.96 5.76 17.39
N SER A 23 1.76 4.84 16.44
CA SER A 23 2.37 4.98 15.11
C SER A 23 1.83 6.22 14.39
N VAL A 24 0.52 6.47 14.44
CA VAL A 24 -0.06 7.68 13.84
C VAL A 24 0.40 8.94 14.59
N GLU A 25 0.49 8.88 15.92
CA GLU A 25 0.95 10.00 16.75
C GLU A 25 2.43 10.34 16.55
N SER A 26 3.25 9.36 16.16
CA SER A 26 4.65 9.59 15.79
C SER A 26 4.82 10.50 14.56
N GLN A 27 3.73 10.77 13.83
CA GLN A 27 3.69 11.64 12.64
C GLN A 27 3.02 13.00 12.96
N ASP A 28 3.23 13.50 14.18
CA ASP A 28 2.76 14.80 14.68
C ASP A 28 1.23 15.01 14.56
N ARG A 29 0.46 13.93 14.76
CA ARG A 29 -1.01 13.93 14.73
C ARG A 29 -1.56 13.48 16.08
N ILE A 30 -2.50 14.21 16.64
CA ILE A 30 -3.16 13.79 17.89
C ILE A 30 -4.35 12.91 17.54
N THR A 31 -4.37 11.66 18.02
CA THR A 31 -5.48 10.75 17.75
C THR A 31 -6.63 10.96 18.74
N ASP A 32 -7.86 10.72 18.31
CA ASP A 32 -9.05 10.75 19.20
C ASP A 32 -9.28 9.42 19.95
N GLY A 33 -8.31 8.50 19.85
CA GLY A 33 -8.37 7.15 20.42
C GLY A 33 -9.25 6.15 19.64
N CYS A 34 -9.95 6.58 18.59
CA CYS A 34 -10.81 5.72 17.80
C CYS A 34 -10.10 5.20 16.55
N PHE A 35 -10.30 3.92 16.23
CA PHE A 35 -9.85 3.33 14.98
C PHE A 35 -10.82 2.25 14.47
N LEU A 36 -10.83 2.05 13.16
CA LEU A 36 -11.65 1.06 12.47
C LEU A 36 -10.78 0.25 11.50
N ALA A 37 -10.72 -1.06 11.68
CA ALA A 37 -10.06 -1.95 10.73
C ALA A 37 -10.82 -1.98 9.39
N LEU A 38 -10.10 -1.82 8.28
CA LEU A 38 -10.64 -1.89 6.92
C LEU A 38 -10.29 -3.23 6.26
N ASN A 39 -11.09 -3.64 5.27
CA ASN A 39 -10.90 -4.90 4.57
C ASN A 39 -9.62 -4.88 3.72
N SER A 40 -8.54 -5.46 4.25
CA SER A 40 -7.29 -5.68 3.54
C SER A 40 -6.64 -6.98 4.02
N TYR A 41 -6.22 -7.83 3.07
CA TYR A 41 -5.65 -9.14 3.37
C TYR A 41 -4.13 -9.10 3.48
N GLU A 42 -3.46 -8.36 2.59
CA GLU A 42 -1.99 -8.26 2.56
C GLU A 42 -1.47 -7.32 3.65
N ASN A 43 -1.97 -6.08 3.67
CA ASN A 43 -1.56 -5.06 4.63
C ASN A 43 -2.57 -4.95 5.76
N ARG A 44 -2.17 -4.43 6.92
CA ARG A 44 -3.15 -4.03 7.96
C ARG A 44 -3.51 -2.58 7.71
N VAL A 45 -4.79 -2.34 7.42
CA VAL A 45 -5.28 -1.00 7.07
C VAL A 45 -6.33 -0.60 8.08
N TYR A 46 -6.17 0.59 8.65
CA TYR A 46 -7.06 1.16 9.64
C TYR A 46 -7.45 2.58 9.25
N GLN A 47 -8.71 2.94 9.44
CA GLN A 47 -9.08 4.34 9.56
C GLN A 47 -8.84 4.76 11.02
N VAL A 48 -8.08 5.82 11.25
CA VAL A 48 -7.73 6.33 12.58
C VAL A 48 -8.27 7.75 12.72
N GLY A 49 -9.00 8.01 13.81
CA GLY A 49 -9.54 9.34 14.11
C GLY A 49 -8.46 10.29 14.61
N ILE A 50 -8.57 11.56 14.21
CA ILE A 50 -7.64 12.64 14.55
C ILE A 50 -8.44 13.73 15.27
N GLU A 51 -7.93 14.23 16.39
CA GLU A 51 -8.59 15.32 17.13
C GLU A 51 -8.75 16.56 16.24
N ASP A 52 -9.96 17.14 16.24
CA ASP A 52 -10.35 18.32 15.47
C ASP A 52 -10.04 18.27 13.96
N ASN A 53 -9.87 17.07 13.39
CA ASN A 53 -9.52 16.89 11.99
C ASN A 53 -10.23 15.70 11.34
N GLU A 54 -10.08 15.56 10.02
CA GLU A 54 -10.56 14.36 9.32
C GLU A 54 -9.72 13.14 9.71
N PRO A 55 -10.35 11.95 9.85
CA PRO A 55 -9.62 10.71 10.08
C PRO A 55 -8.69 10.40 8.89
N VAL A 56 -7.59 9.71 9.19
CA VAL A 56 -6.61 9.25 8.20
C VAL A 56 -6.70 7.75 7.98
N ILE A 57 -6.17 7.27 6.85
CA ILE A 57 -5.98 5.84 6.61
C ILE A 57 -4.54 5.47 6.89
N ALA A 58 -4.30 4.64 7.90
CA ALA A 58 -3.00 4.06 8.21
C ALA A 58 -2.86 2.69 7.55
N LYS A 59 -1.88 2.53 6.66
CA LYS A 59 -1.55 1.26 5.98
C LYS A 59 -0.21 0.77 6.53
N PHE A 60 -0.25 -0.30 7.31
CA PHE A 60 0.92 -1.00 7.81
C PHE A 60 1.34 -2.08 6.81
N TYR A 61 2.58 -1.98 6.34
CA TYR A 61 3.14 -2.88 5.35
C TYR A 61 3.48 -4.23 5.96
N ARG A 62 3.09 -5.29 5.27
CA ARG A 62 3.49 -6.66 5.64
C ARG A 62 5.02 -6.77 5.64
N PRO A 63 5.65 -7.21 6.75
CA PRO A 63 7.07 -7.51 6.78
C PRO A 63 7.45 -8.50 5.68
N ASP A 64 8.66 -8.37 5.15
CA ASP A 64 9.27 -9.25 4.14
C ASP A 64 8.54 -9.37 2.79
N ARG A 65 7.48 -8.58 2.57
CA ARG A 65 6.79 -8.55 1.27
C ARG A 65 7.48 -7.62 0.28
N TRP A 66 7.87 -6.44 0.73
CA TRP A 66 8.52 -5.40 -0.07
C TRP A 66 9.70 -4.80 0.69
N SER A 67 10.77 -4.44 -0.02
CA SER A 67 11.83 -3.60 0.52
C SER A 67 11.35 -2.15 0.67
N ASP A 68 12.11 -1.33 1.39
CA ASP A 68 11.76 0.09 1.56
C ASP A 68 11.81 0.82 0.22
N GLU A 69 12.80 0.50 -0.62
CA GLU A 69 12.94 1.07 -1.95
C GLU A 69 11.75 0.72 -2.85
N ALA A 70 11.26 -0.53 -2.79
CA ALA A 70 10.07 -0.95 -3.55
C ALA A 70 8.77 -0.29 -3.04
N ILE A 71 8.68 0.08 -1.77
CA ILE A 71 7.54 0.83 -1.23
C ILE A 71 7.65 2.29 -1.65
N GLN A 72 8.83 2.88 -1.52
CA GLN A 72 9.08 4.27 -1.89
C GLN A 72 8.87 4.50 -3.39
N GLU A 73 9.24 3.54 -4.23
CA GLU A 73 8.98 3.57 -5.67
C GLU A 73 7.47 3.62 -5.99
N GLU A 74 6.64 2.85 -5.29
CA GLU A 74 5.17 2.94 -5.37
C GLU A 74 4.67 4.32 -4.90
N HIS A 75 5.21 4.83 -3.79
CA HIS A 75 4.82 6.14 -3.27
C HIS A 75 5.14 7.27 -4.25
N THR A 76 6.37 7.32 -4.76
CA THR A 76 6.81 8.30 -5.76
C THR A 76 5.87 8.28 -6.98
N PHE A 77 5.59 7.10 -7.53
CA PHE A 77 4.70 6.99 -8.68
C PHE A 77 3.28 7.49 -8.37
N THR A 78 2.71 7.15 -7.20
CA THR A 78 1.37 7.64 -6.82
C THR A 78 1.34 9.14 -6.55
N LEU A 79 2.43 9.73 -6.05
CA LEU A 79 2.59 11.17 -5.89
C LEU A 79 2.65 11.88 -7.25
N GLU A 80 3.40 11.34 -8.22
CA GLU A 80 3.46 11.86 -9.59
C GLU A 80 2.10 11.78 -10.29
N LEU A 81 1.41 10.64 -10.19
CA LEU A 81 0.04 10.50 -10.70
C LEU A 81 -0.90 11.57 -10.11
N ALA A 82 -0.81 11.82 -8.80
CA ALA A 82 -1.62 12.84 -8.15
C ALA A 82 -1.25 14.27 -8.59
N ALA A 83 0.05 14.55 -8.80
CA ALA A 83 0.53 15.83 -9.32
C ALA A 83 0.04 16.09 -10.75
N ASP A 84 -0.11 15.04 -11.56
CA ASP A 84 -0.70 15.06 -12.90
C ASP A 84 -2.25 15.07 -12.87
N GLU A 85 -2.89 15.32 -11.73
CA GLU A 85 -4.36 15.35 -11.59
C GLU A 85 -5.05 14.03 -12.05
N ILE A 86 -4.38 12.89 -11.84
CA ILE A 86 -4.99 11.56 -11.98
C ILE A 86 -5.60 11.18 -10.63
N PRO A 87 -6.85 10.67 -10.58
CA PRO A 87 -7.60 10.49 -9.34
C PRO A 87 -7.14 9.24 -8.56
N VAL A 88 -5.92 9.30 -8.03
CA VAL A 88 -5.37 8.35 -7.07
C VAL A 88 -5.35 8.94 -5.67
N VAL A 89 -5.19 8.09 -4.66
CA VAL A 89 -4.96 8.51 -3.28
C VAL A 89 -3.48 8.31 -2.98
N ALA A 90 -2.69 9.35 -3.19
CA ALA A 90 -1.27 9.36 -2.83
C ALA A 90 -1.08 9.37 -1.30
N PRO A 91 0.05 8.85 -0.78
CA PRO A 91 0.37 8.94 0.63
C PRO A 91 0.56 10.40 1.05
N LEU A 92 0.26 10.68 2.32
CA LEU A 92 0.65 11.92 2.98
C LEU A 92 2.17 11.91 3.14
N VAL A 93 2.76 13.08 2.95
CA VAL A 93 4.19 13.32 3.08
C VAL A 93 4.41 14.19 4.31
N ASP A 94 5.42 13.88 5.11
CA ASP A 94 5.80 14.69 6.26
C ASP A 94 6.60 15.94 5.86
N ASP A 95 6.99 16.75 6.84
CA ASP A 95 7.76 17.97 6.64
C ASP A 95 9.17 17.73 6.06
N TYR A 96 9.66 16.49 6.11
CA TYR A 96 10.96 16.08 5.57
C TYR A 96 10.88 15.55 4.14
N GLY A 97 9.67 15.32 3.62
CA GLY A 97 9.47 14.76 2.29
C GLY A 97 9.28 13.23 2.30
N ASP A 98 9.21 12.61 3.47
CA ASP A 98 9.05 11.16 3.60
C ASP A 98 7.58 10.77 3.65
N SER A 99 7.25 9.63 3.03
CA SER A 99 5.90 9.06 2.98
C SER A 99 5.82 7.63 3.50
N LEU A 100 6.98 7.00 3.67
CA LEU A 100 7.13 5.73 4.35
C LEU A 100 7.76 6.00 5.71
N HIS A 101 7.04 5.64 6.77
CA HIS A 101 7.46 5.87 8.13
C HIS A 101 7.70 4.53 8.82
N GLN A 102 8.48 4.57 9.90
CA GLN A 102 8.69 3.42 10.77
C GLN A 102 8.42 3.80 12.21
N HIS A 103 7.62 2.98 12.89
CA HIS A 103 7.42 3.05 14.33
C HIS A 103 7.56 1.64 14.90
N ASP A 104 8.44 1.49 15.90
CA ASP A 104 8.96 0.19 16.34
C ASP A 104 9.47 -0.67 15.17
N VAL A 105 8.86 -1.83 14.96
CA VAL A 105 9.17 -2.79 13.90
C VAL A 105 8.25 -2.66 12.68
N PHE A 106 7.31 -1.72 12.71
CA PHE A 106 6.29 -1.59 11.68
C PHE A 106 6.62 -0.45 10.72
N ARG A 107 6.62 -0.78 9.44
CA ARG A 107 6.64 0.21 8.35
C ARG A 107 5.21 0.56 7.99
N PHE A 108 4.90 1.85 7.87
CA PHE A 108 3.56 2.30 7.57
C PHE A 108 3.55 3.60 6.76
N ALA A 109 2.41 3.88 6.15
CA ALA A 109 2.14 5.13 5.46
C ALA A 109 0.74 5.62 5.82
N LEU A 110 0.57 6.94 5.83
CA LEU A 110 -0.71 7.60 6.06
C LEU A 110 -1.28 8.09 4.74
N TYR A 111 -2.59 7.99 4.57
CA TYR A 111 -3.29 8.45 3.37
C TYR A 111 -4.50 9.30 3.78
N PRO A 112 -4.87 10.32 2.97
CA PRO A 112 -6.09 11.06 3.22
C PRO A 112 -7.30 10.12 3.04
N ARG A 113 -8.28 10.21 3.94
CA ARG A 113 -9.52 9.45 3.79
C ARG A 113 -10.30 9.99 2.59
N ARG A 114 -10.51 9.13 1.59
CA ARG A 114 -11.41 9.42 0.47
C ARG A 114 -12.60 8.47 0.50
N GLY A 115 -13.80 9.05 0.62
CA GLY A 115 -15.04 8.35 0.37
C GLY A 115 -15.33 8.28 -1.14
N GLY A 116 -16.30 7.46 -1.52
CA GLY A 116 -16.72 7.31 -2.90
C GLY A 116 -17.77 6.23 -3.06
N ARG A 117 -18.23 6.02 -4.29
CA ARG A 117 -19.07 4.90 -4.67
C ARG A 117 -18.33 4.04 -5.69
N THR A 118 -18.54 2.74 -5.63
CA THR A 118 -18.06 1.82 -6.66
C THR A 118 -18.66 2.24 -8.02
N PRO A 119 -17.85 2.34 -9.08
CA PRO A 119 -18.38 2.63 -10.41
C PRO A 119 -19.27 1.49 -10.91
N GLU A 120 -20.30 1.85 -11.68
CA GLU A 120 -21.17 0.93 -12.42
C GLU A 120 -20.49 0.52 -13.71
N LEU A 121 -19.91 -0.68 -13.73
CA LEU A 121 -19.15 -1.20 -14.87
C LEU A 121 -20.01 -1.58 -16.10
N GLU A 122 -21.34 -1.48 -15.97
CA GLU A 122 -22.29 -1.69 -17.06
C GLU A 122 -22.61 -0.38 -17.80
N ASP A 123 -22.29 0.78 -17.22
CA ASP A 123 -22.50 2.09 -17.83
C ASP A 123 -21.35 2.45 -18.78
N PRO A 124 -21.59 2.55 -20.10
CA PRO A 124 -20.55 2.88 -21.07
C PRO A 124 -19.88 4.23 -20.81
N GLN A 125 -20.59 5.20 -20.22
CA GLN A 125 -20.01 6.52 -19.93
C GLN A 125 -19.01 6.44 -18.78
N GLN A 126 -19.30 5.63 -17.76
CA GLN A 126 -18.35 5.39 -16.67
C GLN A 126 -17.14 4.60 -17.15
N LEU A 127 -17.34 3.60 -18.02
CA LEU A 127 -16.24 2.87 -18.64
C LEU A 127 -15.33 3.79 -19.47
N GLU A 128 -15.88 4.77 -20.19
CA GLU A 128 -15.08 5.75 -20.94
C GLU A 128 -14.18 6.57 -20.01
N VAL A 129 -14.72 7.03 -18.88
CA VAL A 129 -13.97 7.78 -17.87
C VAL A 129 -12.87 6.91 -17.24
N ILE A 130 -13.18 5.68 -16.85
CA ILE A 130 -12.20 4.72 -16.31
C ILE A 130 -11.09 4.46 -17.33
N GLY A 131 -11.46 4.19 -18.60
CA GLY A 131 -10.52 3.97 -19.68
C GLY A 131 -9.59 5.16 -19.90
N ARG A 132 -10.11 6.39 -19.83
CA ARG A 132 -9.30 7.61 -19.91
C ARG A 132 -8.29 7.71 -18.77
N PHE A 133 -8.67 7.40 -17.53
CA PHE A 133 -7.74 7.43 -16.41
C PHE A 133 -6.69 6.32 -16.49
N LEU A 134 -7.07 5.10 -16.88
CA LEU A 134 -6.12 4.01 -17.12
C LEU A 134 -5.08 4.39 -18.19
N ALA A 135 -5.53 4.98 -19.30
CA ALA A 135 -4.62 5.45 -20.34
C ALA A 135 -3.62 6.49 -19.82
N ARG A 136 -4.06 7.40 -18.96
CA ARG A 136 -3.18 8.41 -18.33
C ARG A 136 -2.18 7.78 -17.35
N ILE A 137 -2.61 6.79 -16.57
CA ILE A 137 -1.71 6.04 -15.68
C ILE A 137 -0.62 5.34 -16.50
N HIS A 138 -0.98 4.69 -17.61
CA HIS A 138 -0.02 4.04 -18.48
C HIS A 138 0.93 5.04 -19.16
N ALA A 139 0.43 6.19 -19.62
CA ALA A 139 1.25 7.21 -20.26
C ALA A 139 2.31 7.80 -19.30
N LEU A 140 2.00 7.92 -18.00
CA LEU A 140 3.01 8.27 -17.01
C LEU A 140 3.95 7.10 -16.71
N GLY A 141 3.40 5.89 -16.52
CA GLY A 141 4.17 4.68 -16.21
C GLY A 141 5.15 4.25 -17.30
N GLU A 142 4.95 4.65 -18.56
CA GLU A 142 5.90 4.40 -19.66
C GLU A 142 7.14 5.32 -19.60
N GLN A 143 7.11 6.41 -18.82
CA GLN A 143 8.22 7.38 -18.79
C GLN A 143 9.44 6.85 -18.05
N THR A 144 9.24 6.04 -17.00
CA THR A 144 10.31 5.47 -16.19
C THR A 144 9.91 4.10 -15.66
N ASP A 145 10.78 3.11 -15.89
CA ASP A 145 10.58 1.76 -15.36
C ASP A 145 10.86 1.71 -13.85
N PHE A 146 10.10 0.86 -13.15
CA PHE A 146 10.43 0.46 -11.78
C PHE A 146 11.70 -0.40 -11.74
N LEU A 147 12.54 -0.13 -10.75
CA LEU A 147 13.81 -0.82 -10.49
C LEU A 147 13.70 -1.84 -9.36
N HIS A 148 12.82 -1.60 -8.39
CA HIS A 148 12.75 -2.40 -7.16
C HIS A 148 11.51 -3.30 -7.11
N ARG A 149 10.42 -2.90 -7.77
CA ARG A 149 9.24 -3.75 -7.96
C ARG A 149 9.49 -4.79 -9.06
N PRO A 150 9.01 -6.03 -8.89
CA PRO A 150 9.13 -7.06 -9.91
C PRO A 150 8.30 -6.69 -11.14
N SER A 151 8.88 -6.93 -12.31
CA SER A 151 8.15 -6.89 -13.58
C SER A 151 7.17 -8.05 -13.66
N VAL A 152 6.07 -7.86 -14.40
CA VAL A 152 5.22 -8.99 -14.79
C VAL A 152 5.81 -9.63 -16.04
N ASP A 153 6.37 -10.83 -15.90
CA ASP A 153 6.96 -11.59 -16.99
C ASP A 153 6.52 -13.07 -16.97
N ILE A 154 6.63 -13.72 -18.13
CA ILE A 154 6.17 -15.10 -18.32
C ILE A 154 7.06 -16.10 -17.56
N ASP A 155 8.34 -15.78 -17.42
CA ASP A 155 9.29 -16.71 -16.82
C ASP A 155 8.99 -16.85 -15.32
N SER A 156 8.89 -15.73 -14.60
CA SER A 156 8.63 -15.72 -13.15
C SER A 156 7.19 -16.13 -12.80
N TYR A 157 6.17 -15.60 -13.49
CA TYR A 157 4.76 -15.88 -13.17
C TYR A 157 4.23 -17.18 -13.76
N GLY A 158 4.85 -17.69 -14.83
CA GLY A 158 4.36 -18.86 -15.56
C GLY A 158 5.30 -20.05 -15.43
N VAL A 159 6.49 -19.93 -16.02
CA VAL A 159 7.41 -21.06 -16.23
C VAL A 159 7.99 -21.55 -14.90
N GLU A 160 8.61 -20.67 -14.12
CA GLU A 160 9.25 -21.02 -12.84
C GLU A 160 8.23 -21.52 -11.83
N THR A 161 7.09 -20.84 -11.71
CA THR A 161 6.00 -21.25 -10.82
C THR A 161 5.47 -22.64 -11.18
N SER A 162 5.29 -22.93 -12.48
CA SER A 162 4.86 -24.24 -12.97
C SER A 162 5.90 -25.33 -12.67
N GLN A 163 7.17 -25.08 -12.99
CA GLN A 163 8.27 -26.01 -12.72
C GLN A 163 8.42 -26.31 -11.24
N TRP A 164 8.35 -25.28 -10.40
CA TRP A 164 8.36 -25.41 -8.95
C TRP A 164 7.20 -26.31 -8.49
N LEU A 165 5.97 -26.04 -8.94
CA LEU A 165 4.80 -26.80 -8.53
C LEU A 165 4.90 -28.27 -8.94
N LEU A 166 5.30 -28.55 -10.19
CA LEU A 166 5.53 -29.91 -10.71
C LEU A 166 6.62 -30.65 -9.93
N GLY A 167 7.70 -29.96 -9.53
CA GLY A 167 8.79 -30.52 -8.73
C GLY A 167 8.49 -30.64 -7.23
N SER A 168 7.47 -29.93 -6.73
CA SER A 168 7.22 -29.79 -5.29
C SER A 168 6.51 -30.99 -4.65
N GLY A 169 5.89 -31.88 -5.45
CA GLY A 169 5.13 -33.03 -4.94
C GLY A 169 3.76 -32.69 -4.31
N HIS A 170 3.29 -31.44 -4.43
CA HIS A 170 1.96 -31.03 -3.93
C HIS A 170 0.81 -31.40 -4.86
N LEU A 171 1.10 -31.79 -6.11
CA LEU A 171 0.07 -32.21 -7.06
C LEU A 171 -0.39 -33.63 -6.74
N PRO A 172 -1.71 -33.89 -6.71
CA PRO A 172 -2.23 -35.25 -6.55
C PRO A 172 -1.77 -36.12 -7.72
N LEU A 173 -1.51 -37.40 -7.41
CA LEU A 173 -1.21 -38.47 -8.38
C LEU A 173 -2.42 -38.86 -9.22
#